data_AF-A0A3A5RAH3-F1
#
_entry.id   AF-A0A3A5RAH3-F1
#
_cell.length_a   1.000
_cell.length_b   1.000
_cell.length_c   1.000
_cell.angle_alpha   90.00
_cell.angle_beta   90.00
_cell.angle_gamma   90.00
#
_symmetry.space_group_name_H-M   'P 1'
#
loop_
_entity.id
_entity.type
_entity.pdbx_description
1 polymer ?
#
loop_
_entity_poly.entity_id
_entity_poly.type
_entity_poly.pdbx_seq_one_letter_code
_entity_poly.pdbx_strand_id
1 'polypeptide(L)'
;MEENTLVFIVMITIIVVVISIVQGWGQNQNVIDEHELFKKQFESEYGSPSLEIRNTWRPNTKDTILVFSNSEKIVINECVHAFSDIIDFSVNEKKSYKSSTSTGSIIGRGIVGGVLLGGVGALAGATTAKKNTIEKVDGYTIRITMRGFDKPDIKIHTMFEDYMEEVTSVLKKVIDYNEKKYNI
;
A
#
# COMPACT_ATOMS: atom_id res chain seq x y z
N MET A 1 26.17 38.68 -37.64
CA MET A 1 25.74 38.76 -36.23
C MET A 1 24.66 37.72 -35.87
N GLU A 2 23.81 37.30 -36.82
CA GLU A 2 22.76 36.31 -36.54
C GLU A 2 23.28 34.88 -36.35
N GLU A 3 24.30 34.45 -37.11
CA GLU A 3 24.81 33.07 -37.07
C GLU A 3 25.44 32.69 -35.73
N ASN A 4 26.30 33.54 -35.15
CA ASN A 4 26.89 33.31 -33.83
C ASN A 4 25.83 33.30 -32.71
N THR A 5 24.78 34.12 -32.86
CA THR A 5 23.66 34.15 -31.91
C THR A 5 22.88 32.84 -31.96
N LEU A 6 22.64 32.29 -33.16
CA LEU A 6 21.95 31.02 -33.34
C LEU A 6 22.76 29.83 -32.78
N VAL A 7 24.07 29.80 -33.01
CA VAL A 7 24.98 28.80 -32.44
C VAL A 7 24.97 28.85 -30.91
N PHE A 8 24.97 30.04 -30.32
CA PHE A 8 24.93 30.21 -28.87
C PHE A 8 23.60 29.71 -28.27
N ILE A 9 22.48 29.99 -28.92
CA ILE A 9 21.15 29.49 -28.51
C ILE A 9 21.11 27.96 -28.56
N VAL A 10 21.61 27.34 -29.64
CA VAL A 10 21.65 25.87 -29.78
C VAL A 10 22.56 25.24 -28.72
N MET A 11 23.68 25.87 -28.39
CA MET A 11 24.56 25.40 -27.31
C MET A 11 23.87 25.43 -25.94
N ILE A 12 23.13 26.50 -25.63
CA ILE A 12 22.39 26.61 -24.36
C ILE A 12 21.29 25.55 -24.29
N THR A 13 20.53 25.32 -25.36
CA THR A 13 19.46 24.31 -25.34
C THR A 13 20.00 22.90 -25.12
N ILE A 14 21.14 22.56 -25.73
CA ILE A 14 21.80 21.26 -25.49
C ILE A 14 22.22 21.13 -24.02
N ILE A 15 22.83 22.17 -23.44
CA ILE A 15 23.26 22.14 -22.04
C ILE A 15 22.06 21.95 -21.10
N VAL A 16 20.96 22.66 -21.33
CA VAL A 16 19.74 22.52 -20.51
C VAL A 16 19.18 21.11 -20.61
N VAL A 17 19.11 20.53 -21.81
CA VAL A 17 18.63 19.15 -22.01
C VAL A 17 19.52 18.14 -21.28
N VAL A 18 20.85 18.29 -21.36
CA VAL A 18 21.79 17.42 -20.65
C VAL A 18 21.61 17.53 -19.13
N ILE A 19 21.45 18.75 -18.60
CA ILE A 19 21.22 18.96 -17.16
C ILE A 19 19.91 18.28 -16.73
N SER A 20 18.83 18.40 -17.50
CA SER A 20 17.55 17.75 -17.18
C SER A 20 17.66 16.22 -17.14
N ILE A 21 18.41 15.62 -18.07
CA ILE A 21 18.65 14.17 -18.09
C ILE A 21 19.44 13.73 -16.85
N VAL A 22 20.53 14.41 -16.54
CA VAL A 22 21.40 14.09 -15.39
C VAL A 22 20.64 14.23 -14.06
N GLN A 23 19.87 15.31 -13.90
CA GLN A 23 19.05 15.53 -12.71
C GLN A 23 17.97 14.44 -12.54
N GLY A 24 17.32 14.05 -13.64
CA GLY A 24 16.33 12.97 -13.63
C GLY A 24 16.91 11.63 -13.16
N TRP A 25 18.13 11.29 -13.61
CA TRP A 25 18.83 10.07 -13.18
C TRP A 25 19.20 10.11 -11.70
N GLY A 26 19.78 11.22 -11.22
CA GLY A 26 20.16 11.36 -9.82
C GLY A 26 18.98 11.23 -8.86
N GLN A 27 17.84 11.83 -9.20
CA GLN A 27 16.63 11.74 -8.38
C GLN A 27 16.08 10.32 -8.30
N ASN A 28 16.03 9.59 -9.42
CA ASN A 28 15.56 8.22 -9.45
C ASN A 28 16.48 7.27 -8.65
N GLN A 29 17.81 7.47 -8.74
CA GLN A 29 18.77 6.66 -8.00
C GLN A 29 18.63 6.86 -6.49
N ASN A 30 18.47 8.10 -6.04
CA ASN A 30 18.27 8.40 -4.61
C ASN A 30 17.04 7.69 -4.03
N VAL A 31 15.93 7.62 -4.78
CA VAL A 31 14.70 6.93 -4.34
C VAL A 31 14.93 5.41 -4.23
N ILE A 32 15.67 4.82 -5.16
CA ILE A 32 16.04 3.40 -5.11
C ILE A 32 16.94 3.13 -3.90
N ASP A 33 17.95 3.96 -3.68
CA ASP A 33 18.91 3.79 -2.59
C ASP A 33 18.24 3.96 -1.21
N GLU A 34 17.35 4.94 -1.07
CA GLU A 34 16.56 5.14 0.15
C GLU A 34 15.68 3.93 0.47
N HIS A 35 15.00 3.37 -0.55
CA HIS A 35 14.17 2.18 -0.40
C HIS A 35 14.98 0.94 0.00
N GLU A 36 16.14 0.74 -0.63
CA GLU A 36 17.04 -0.37 -0.30
C GLU A 36 17.60 -0.25 1.13
N LEU A 37 17.97 0.96 1.56
CA LEU A 37 18.40 1.23 2.93
C LEU A 37 17.26 0.98 3.93
N PHE A 38 16.07 1.46 3.61
CA PHE A 38 14.86 1.24 4.41
C PHE A 38 14.55 -0.24 4.59
N LYS A 39 14.68 -1.05 3.54
CA LYS A 39 14.45 -2.49 3.61
C LYS A 39 15.54 -3.20 4.43
N LYS A 40 16.81 -2.87 4.19
CA LYS A 40 17.95 -3.48 4.88
C LYS A 40 17.91 -3.33 6.39
N GLN A 41 17.40 -2.20 6.90
CA GLN A 41 17.34 -1.98 8.34
C GLN A 41 16.49 -3.07 9.03
N PHE A 42 15.38 -3.48 8.42
CA PHE A 42 14.49 -4.52 8.97
C PHE A 42 14.97 -5.92 8.64
N GLU A 43 15.60 -6.12 7.48
CA GLU A 43 16.18 -7.42 7.13
C GLU A 43 17.25 -7.88 8.12
N SER A 44 18.03 -6.93 8.64
CA SER A 44 19.06 -7.20 9.64
C SER A 44 18.50 -7.77 10.96
N GLU A 45 17.25 -7.43 11.29
CA GLU A 45 16.62 -7.80 12.56
C GLU A 45 15.63 -8.96 12.40
N TYR A 46 14.89 -9.01 11.28
CA TYR A 46 13.75 -9.90 11.08
C TYR A 46 13.94 -10.93 9.97
N GLY A 47 15.08 -10.92 9.28
CA GLY A 47 15.37 -11.74 8.10
C GLY A 47 14.73 -11.17 6.83
N SER A 48 14.82 -11.89 5.71
CA SER A 48 14.26 -11.42 4.44
C SER A 48 12.72 -11.31 4.48
N PRO A 49 12.12 -10.26 3.89
CA PRO A 49 10.68 -10.13 3.83
C PRO A 49 10.09 -11.23 2.95
N SER A 50 9.04 -11.87 3.46
CA SER A 50 8.22 -12.86 2.74
C SER A 50 7.31 -12.23 1.69
N LEU A 51 6.97 -10.95 1.85
CA LEU A 51 6.18 -10.17 0.91
C LEU A 51 6.52 -8.69 1.04
N GLU A 52 6.51 -7.99 -0.09
CA GLU A 52 6.72 -6.56 -0.20
C GLU A 52 5.62 -6.00 -1.11
N ILE A 53 4.84 -5.05 -0.59
CA ILE A 53 3.85 -4.29 -1.35
C ILE A 53 4.36 -2.86 -1.46
N ARG A 54 4.34 -2.30 -2.68
CA ARG A 54 4.78 -0.94 -2.96
C ARG A 54 3.76 -0.19 -3.78
N ASN A 55 3.60 1.09 -3.47
CA ASN A 55 2.97 2.01 -4.39
C ASN A 55 3.92 2.33 -5.56
N THR A 56 3.62 1.78 -6.74
CA THR A 56 4.45 1.96 -7.95
C THR A 56 4.32 3.34 -8.58
N TRP A 57 3.22 4.05 -8.32
CA TRP A 57 2.98 5.40 -8.85
C TRP A 57 3.71 6.49 -8.07
N ARG A 58 3.84 6.31 -6.75
CA ARG A 58 4.58 7.20 -5.86
C ARG A 58 5.43 6.36 -4.91
N PRO A 59 6.60 5.88 -5.37
CA PRO A 59 7.48 5.10 -4.53
C PRO A 59 7.93 5.94 -3.33
N ASN A 60 7.57 5.46 -2.14
CA ASN A 60 7.88 6.04 -0.85
C ASN A 60 7.93 4.91 0.17
N THR A 61 8.85 4.98 1.12
CA THR A 61 9.00 4.06 2.25
C THR A 61 7.74 4.01 3.11
N LYS A 62 7.01 5.13 3.24
CA LYS A 62 5.73 5.19 3.98
C LYS A 62 4.60 4.38 3.36
N ASP A 63 4.60 4.28 2.03
CA ASP A 63 3.62 3.51 1.25
C ASP A 63 4.16 2.10 0.91
N THR A 64 5.19 1.66 1.62
CA THR A 64 5.73 0.30 1.51
C THR A 64 5.26 -0.53 2.69
N ILE A 65 4.72 -1.72 2.40
CA ILE A 65 4.42 -2.73 3.41
C ILE A 65 5.40 -3.88 3.25
N LEU A 66 6.11 -4.20 4.33
CA LEU A 66 6.99 -5.37 4.41
C LEU A 66 6.40 -6.39 5.36
N VAL A 67 6.31 -7.65 4.93
CA VAL A 67 5.80 -8.75 5.76
C VAL A 67 6.93 -9.74 6.01
N PHE A 68 7.23 -9.99 7.29
CA PHE A 68 8.21 -10.98 7.74
C PHE A 68 7.48 -12.12 8.44
N SER A 69 7.02 -13.11 7.67
CA SER A 69 6.21 -14.23 8.20
C SER A 69 6.93 -15.06 9.25
N ASN A 70 8.25 -15.24 9.12
CA ASN A 70 9.05 -16.07 10.03
C ASN A 70 9.21 -15.45 11.42
N SER A 71 9.25 -14.11 11.50
CA SER A 71 9.36 -13.36 12.75
C SER A 71 8.02 -12.77 13.21
N GLU A 72 6.95 -13.04 12.46
CA GLU A 72 5.58 -12.56 12.71
C GLU A 72 5.52 -11.02 12.84
N LYS A 73 6.27 -10.33 11.99
CA LYS A 73 6.33 -8.87 11.92
C LYS A 73 5.78 -8.34 10.61
N ILE A 74 5.15 -7.18 10.68
CA ILE A 74 4.74 -6.38 9.52
C ILE A 74 5.21 -4.94 9.73
N VAL A 75 5.76 -4.33 8.69
CA VAL A 75 6.13 -2.93 8.67
C VAL A 75 5.08 -2.16 7.89
N ILE A 76 4.49 -1.14 8.53
CA ILE A 76 3.46 -0.27 7.95
C ILE A 76 3.79 1.16 8.37
N ASN A 77 3.74 2.13 7.46
CA ASN A 77 4.13 3.52 7.72
C ASN A 77 5.51 3.61 8.42
N GLU A 78 6.48 2.82 7.95
CA GLU A 78 7.85 2.75 8.49
C GLU A 78 7.97 2.22 9.93
N CYS A 79 6.87 1.79 10.54
CA CYS A 79 6.83 1.27 11.90
C CYS A 79 6.65 -0.25 11.91
N VAL A 80 7.35 -0.94 12.81
CA VAL A 80 7.24 -2.39 12.99
C VAL A 80 6.07 -2.70 13.92
N HIS A 81 5.23 -3.65 13.51
CA HIS A 81 4.12 -4.17 14.30
C HIS A 81 4.20 -5.70 14.36
N ALA A 82 3.85 -6.28 15.52
CA ALA A 82 3.67 -7.73 15.60
C ALA A 82 2.33 -8.11 14.94
N PHE A 83 2.28 -9.28 14.31
CA PHE A 83 1.02 -9.80 13.76
C PHE A 83 -0.08 -9.82 14.82
N SER A 84 0.22 -10.26 16.03
CA SER A 84 -0.73 -10.34 17.15
C SER A 84 -1.34 -9.00 17.57
N ASP A 85 -0.69 -7.88 17.22
CA ASP A 85 -1.20 -6.54 17.49
C ASP A 85 -2.30 -6.13 16.51
N ILE A 86 -2.41 -6.77 15.34
CA ILE A 86 -3.44 -6.46 14.34
C ILE A 86 -4.65 -7.34 14.60
N ILE A 87 -5.79 -6.70 14.93
CA ILE A 87 -7.00 -7.42 15.33
C ILE A 87 -8.13 -7.33 14.31
N ASP A 88 -8.21 -6.27 13.53
CA ASP A 88 -9.22 -6.08 12.48
C ASP A 88 -8.76 -5.00 11.50
N PHE A 89 -9.47 -4.84 10.39
CA PHE A 89 -9.35 -3.66 9.53
C PHE A 89 -10.69 -3.28 8.91
N SER A 90 -10.80 -2.04 8.43
CA SER A 90 -11.94 -1.53 7.68
C SER A 90 -11.51 -0.62 6.55
N VAL A 91 -12.34 -0.51 5.52
CA VAL A 91 -12.11 0.39 4.38
C VAL A 91 -13.24 1.43 4.33
N ASN A 92 -12.85 2.71 4.22
CA ASN A 92 -13.75 3.86 4.15
C ASN A 92 -14.78 3.93 5.28
N GLU A 93 -14.43 3.42 6.47
CA GLU A 93 -15.25 3.43 7.69
C GLU A 93 -16.64 2.77 7.55
N LYS A 94 -16.88 1.99 6.47
CA LYS A 94 -18.22 1.47 6.14
C LYS A 94 -18.54 0.13 6.82
N LYS A 95 -17.60 -0.84 6.85
CA LYS A 95 -17.71 -2.12 7.60
C LYS A 95 -16.33 -2.68 7.94
N SER A 96 -16.21 -3.32 9.10
CA SER A 96 -14.98 -4.03 9.51
C SER A 96 -14.96 -5.46 8.96
N TYR A 97 -13.76 -6.02 8.77
CA TYR A 97 -13.60 -7.39 8.27
C TYR A 97 -14.25 -8.41 9.21
N LYS A 98 -13.98 -8.34 10.52
CA LYS A 98 -14.56 -9.29 11.51
C LYS A 98 -16.08 -9.19 11.65
N SER A 99 -16.65 -7.98 11.62
CA SER A 99 -18.11 -7.83 11.69
C SER A 99 -18.79 -8.35 10.41
N SER A 100 -18.09 -8.29 9.29
CA SER A 100 -18.57 -8.77 7.99
C SER A 100 -18.56 -10.28 7.85
N THR A 101 -17.67 -10.97 8.57
CA THR A 101 -17.60 -12.44 8.59
C THR A 101 -18.55 -13.07 9.61
N SER A 102 -18.93 -12.34 10.67
CA SER A 102 -19.83 -12.84 11.72
C SER A 102 -21.33 -12.87 11.33
N THR A 103 -21.74 -12.21 10.23
CA THR A 103 -23.15 -12.21 9.80
C THR A 103 -23.39 -13.41 8.89
N GLY A 104 -23.66 -14.58 9.49
CA GLY A 104 -23.88 -15.87 8.81
C GLY A 104 -25.14 -15.97 7.96
N SER A 105 -25.59 -14.88 7.32
CA SER A 105 -26.72 -14.93 6.41
C SER A 105 -26.61 -13.80 5.38
N ILE A 106 -27.05 -14.13 4.16
CA ILE A 106 -27.42 -13.23 3.06
C ILE A 106 -26.30 -13.01 2.01
N ILE A 107 -26.39 -13.86 0.98
CA ILE A 107 -26.14 -13.55 -0.44
C ILE A 107 -24.65 -13.33 -0.77
N GLY A 108 -23.97 -14.22 -1.47
CA GLY A 108 -24.34 -14.74 -2.77
C GLY A 108 -23.10 -14.67 -3.64
N ARG A 109 -22.82 -15.77 -4.34
CA ARG A 109 -21.73 -15.95 -5.29
C ARG A 109 -21.57 -14.74 -6.23
N GLY A 110 -20.34 -14.27 -6.41
CA GLY A 110 -19.96 -13.21 -7.36
C GLY A 110 -18.44 -13.22 -7.56
N ILE A 111 -17.89 -14.33 -8.06
CA ILE A 111 -17.38 -14.47 -9.45
C ILE A 111 -15.99 -13.81 -9.58
N VAL A 112 -14.97 -14.66 -9.45
CA VAL A 112 -13.67 -14.62 -10.16
C VAL A 112 -13.26 -13.23 -10.68
N GLY A 113 -12.55 -12.49 -9.81
CA GLY A 113 -11.89 -11.21 -10.08
C GLY A 113 -12.31 -10.10 -9.10
N GLY A 114 -11.69 -9.85 -7.94
CA GLY A 114 -10.39 -10.33 -7.48
C GLY A 114 -10.21 -10.42 -5.95
N VAL A 115 -11.08 -9.93 -5.06
CA VAL A 115 -11.03 -10.35 -3.64
C VAL A 115 -12.41 -10.33 -2.94
N LEU A 116 -13.06 -11.50 -2.86
CA LEU A 116 -14.23 -11.75 -2.01
C LEU A 116 -13.82 -11.86 -0.53
N LEU A 117 -13.44 -10.74 0.10
CA LEU A 117 -12.93 -10.70 1.49
C LEU A 117 -14.01 -10.76 2.58
N GLY A 118 -15.28 -11.10 2.28
CA GLY A 118 -16.38 -11.02 3.25
C GLY A 118 -16.71 -9.57 3.63
N GLY A 119 -17.89 -9.07 3.24
CA GLY A 119 -18.39 -7.69 3.44
C GLY A 119 -17.54 -6.50 2.97
N VAL A 120 -16.24 -6.42 3.27
CA VAL A 120 -15.30 -5.38 2.81
C VAL A 120 -14.97 -5.56 1.32
N GLY A 121 -14.82 -6.81 0.85
CA GLY A 121 -14.62 -7.11 -0.58
C GLY A 121 -15.86 -6.82 -1.45
N ALA A 122 -17.06 -7.00 -0.89
CA ALA A 122 -18.31 -6.63 -1.56
C ALA A 122 -18.48 -5.10 -1.69
N LEU A 123 -17.91 -4.33 -0.75
CA LEU A 123 -17.91 -2.87 -0.79
C LEU A 123 -16.99 -2.32 -1.89
N ALA A 124 -15.77 -2.87 -2.03
CA ALA A 124 -14.87 -2.52 -3.13
C ALA A 124 -15.53 -2.81 -4.49
N GLY A 125 -16.09 -4.02 -4.67
CA GLY A 125 -16.82 -4.39 -5.88
C GLY A 125 -18.09 -3.55 -6.14
N ALA A 126 -18.85 -3.18 -5.09
CA ALA A 126 -20.05 -2.35 -5.23
C ALA A 126 -19.73 -0.88 -5.57
N THR A 127 -18.63 -0.33 -5.04
CA THR A 127 -18.14 0.99 -5.50
C THR A 127 -17.71 0.95 -6.96
N THR A 128 -17.19 -0.19 -7.43
CA THR A 128 -16.78 -0.40 -8.82
C THR A 128 -17.96 -0.55 -9.78
N ALA A 129 -19.08 -1.17 -9.34
CA ALA A 129 -20.32 -1.17 -10.13
C ALA A 129 -20.91 0.24 -10.36
N LYS A 130 -20.62 1.20 -9.46
CA LYS A 130 -21.04 2.60 -9.57
C LYS A 130 -20.10 3.46 -10.45
N LYS A 131 -18.89 2.98 -10.78
CA LYS A 131 -17.87 3.71 -11.58
C LYS A 131 -18.18 3.84 -13.09
N ASN A 132 -19.26 3.22 -13.61
CA ASN A 132 -19.73 3.50 -14.98
C ASN A 132 -20.39 4.89 -15.14
N THR A 133 -20.43 5.68 -14.06
CA THR A 133 -20.72 7.12 -14.11
C THR A 133 -19.54 7.83 -13.47
N ILE A 134 -19.04 8.88 -14.11
CA ILE A 134 -17.83 9.64 -13.74
C ILE A 134 -18.09 10.39 -12.41
N GLU A 135 -18.16 9.67 -11.29
CA GLU A 135 -18.10 10.21 -9.94
C GLU A 135 -16.67 10.02 -9.43
N LYS A 136 -16.00 11.14 -9.11
CA LYS A 136 -14.69 11.19 -8.48
C LYS A 136 -14.68 10.26 -7.26
N VAL A 137 -13.90 9.18 -7.31
CA VAL A 137 -13.66 8.39 -6.10
C VAL A 137 -12.70 9.20 -5.24
N ASP A 138 -13.16 9.63 -4.06
CA ASP A 138 -12.40 10.41 -3.06
C ASP A 138 -11.24 9.63 -2.39
N GLY A 139 -10.81 8.51 -2.98
CA GLY A 139 -9.80 7.61 -2.45
C GLY A 139 -10.35 6.57 -1.46
N TYR A 140 -9.43 5.78 -0.93
CA TYR A 140 -9.64 4.69 0.00
C TYR A 140 -8.86 4.98 1.29
N THR A 141 -9.53 4.82 2.43
CA THR A 141 -8.93 4.90 3.76
C THR A 141 -9.03 3.54 4.42
N ILE A 142 -7.90 2.87 4.60
CA ILE A 142 -7.78 1.61 5.30
C ILE A 142 -7.45 1.94 6.76
N ARG A 143 -8.36 1.60 7.69
CA ARG A 143 -8.12 1.71 9.13
C ARG A 143 -7.82 0.33 9.67
N ILE A 144 -6.63 0.16 10.23
CA ILE A 144 -6.16 -1.07 10.86
C ILE A 144 -6.38 -0.90 12.37
N THR A 145 -7.19 -1.78 12.94
CA THR A 145 -7.49 -1.77 14.37
C THR A 145 -6.39 -2.50 15.11
N MET A 146 -5.78 -1.82 16.08
CA MET A 146 -4.68 -2.35 16.88
C MET A 146 -5.16 -2.91 18.22
N ARG A 147 -4.44 -3.91 18.74
CA ARG A 147 -4.66 -4.47 20.08
C ARG A 147 -4.04 -3.55 21.12
N GLY A 148 -4.79 -3.29 22.19
CA GLY A 148 -4.32 -2.51 23.33
C GLY A 148 -4.70 -1.03 23.22
N PHE A 149 -4.93 -0.41 24.37
CA PHE A 149 -5.31 1.01 24.44
C PHE A 149 -4.12 1.97 24.28
N ASP A 150 -2.90 1.43 24.39
CA ASP A 150 -1.63 2.12 24.23
C ASP A 150 -1.18 2.25 22.77
N LYS A 151 -1.84 1.53 21.84
CA LYS A 151 -1.52 1.51 20.41
C LYS A 151 -2.65 2.17 19.62
N PRO A 152 -2.42 3.32 18.98
CA PRO A 152 -3.43 3.95 18.13
C PRO A 152 -3.67 3.12 16.88
N ASP A 153 -4.89 3.19 16.34
CA ASP A 153 -5.22 2.60 15.04
C ASP A 153 -4.39 3.24 13.92
N ILE A 154 -3.95 2.41 12.98
CA ILE A 154 -3.16 2.85 11.84
C ILE A 154 -4.12 3.21 10.70
N LYS A 155 -3.87 4.33 10.03
CA LYS A 155 -4.62 4.74 8.83
C LYS A 155 -3.70 4.80 7.62
N ILE A 156 -4.10 4.17 6.53
CA ILE A 156 -3.45 4.24 5.22
C ILE A 156 -4.45 4.88 4.26
N HIS A 157 -4.03 5.95 3.59
CA HIS A 157 -4.83 6.60 2.56
C HIS A 157 -4.23 6.35 1.18
N THR A 158 -5.04 5.94 0.22
CA THR A 158 -4.59 5.70 -1.15
C THR A 158 -5.71 6.05 -2.13
N MET A 159 -5.36 6.57 -3.30
CA MET A 159 -6.29 6.71 -4.42
C MET A 159 -6.29 5.48 -5.34
N PHE A 160 -5.38 4.53 -5.11
CA PHE A 160 -5.14 3.38 -5.99
C PHE A 160 -5.84 2.14 -5.44
N GLU A 161 -6.75 1.59 -6.25
CA GLU A 161 -7.56 0.41 -5.91
C GLU A 161 -6.68 -0.83 -5.73
N ASP A 162 -5.77 -1.10 -6.67
CA ASP A 162 -4.87 -2.27 -6.62
C ASP A 162 -4.03 -2.29 -5.33
N TYR A 163 -3.48 -1.13 -4.94
CA TYR A 163 -2.73 -1.00 -3.68
C TYR A 163 -3.63 -1.30 -2.46
N MET A 164 -4.87 -0.80 -2.46
CA MET A 164 -5.82 -1.09 -1.39
C MET A 164 -6.16 -2.60 -1.31
N GLU A 165 -6.36 -3.26 -2.46
CA GLU A 165 -6.65 -4.69 -2.52
C GLU A 165 -5.47 -5.53 -2.00
N GLU A 166 -4.25 -5.20 -2.40
CA GLU A 166 -3.04 -5.89 -1.93
C GLU A 166 -2.87 -5.76 -0.42
N VAL A 167 -2.98 -4.53 0.11
CA VAL A 167 -2.86 -4.24 1.54
C VAL A 167 -3.92 -5.00 2.34
N THR A 168 -5.18 -4.95 1.92
CA THR A 168 -6.29 -5.62 2.64
C THR A 168 -6.20 -7.14 2.58
N SER A 169 -5.70 -7.71 1.47
CA SER A 169 -5.42 -9.14 1.33
C SER A 169 -4.35 -9.61 2.32
N VAL A 170 -3.29 -8.82 2.52
CA VAL A 170 -2.24 -9.11 3.51
C VAL A 170 -2.78 -9.03 4.93
N LEU A 171 -3.51 -7.97 5.25
CA LEU A 171 -4.11 -7.80 6.58
C LEU A 171 -5.06 -8.96 6.91
N LYS A 172 -5.86 -9.41 5.95
CA LYS A 172 -6.68 -10.63 6.12
C LYS A 172 -5.81 -11.85 6.44
N LYS A 173 -4.74 -12.10 5.68
CA LYS A 173 -3.84 -13.24 5.94
C LYS A 173 -3.24 -13.19 7.34
N VAL A 174 -2.84 -12.00 7.81
CA VAL A 174 -2.33 -11.79 9.17
C VAL A 174 -3.40 -12.11 10.23
N ILE A 175 -4.62 -11.61 10.04
CA ILE A 175 -5.73 -11.86 10.98
C ILE A 175 -6.11 -13.34 11.00
N ASP A 176 -6.28 -13.98 9.84
CA ASP A 176 -6.59 -15.40 9.73
C ASP A 176 -5.48 -16.27 10.36
N TYR A 177 -4.22 -15.86 10.23
CA TYR A 177 -3.09 -16.50 10.89
C TYR A 177 -3.20 -16.40 12.41
N ASN A 178 -3.51 -15.22 12.93
CA ASN A 178 -3.71 -15.00 14.36
C ASN A 178 -4.87 -15.85 14.91
N GLU A 179 -6.02 -15.90 14.23
CA GLU A 179 -7.19 -16.68 14.67
C GLU A 179 -6.85 -18.18 14.77
N LYS A 180 -6.19 -18.73 13.76
CA LYS A 180 -5.72 -20.13 13.78
C LYS A 180 -4.71 -20.41 14.88
N LYS A 181 -3.78 -19.48 15.13
CA LYS A 181 -2.71 -19.66 16.11
C LYS A 181 -3.22 -19.54 17.55
N TYR A 182 -4.17 -18.64 17.80
CA TYR A 182 -4.66 -18.33 19.13
C TYR A 182 -6.02 -18.96 19.48
N ASN A 183 -6.64 -19.73 18.57
CA ASN A 183 -7.92 -20.43 18.80
C ASN A 183 -9.04 -19.47 19.27
N ILE A 184 -9.16 -18.32 18.63
CA ILE A 184 -10.23 -17.33 18.87
C ILE A 184 -11.25 -17.42 17.74
#